data_AF-A0A9R1PMF4-F1
#
_entry.id   AF-A0A9R1PMF4-F1
#
_cell.length_a   1.000
_cell.length_b   1.000
_cell.length_c   1.000
_cell.angle_alpha   90.00
_cell.angle_beta   90.00
_cell.angle_gamma   90.00
#
_symmetry.space_group_name_H-M   'P 1'
#
loop_
_entity.id
_entity.type
_entity.pdbx_description
1 polymer ?
#
loop_
_entity_poly.entity_id
_entity_poly.type
_entity_poly.pdbx_seq_one_letter_code
_entity_poly.pdbx_strand_id
1 'polypeptide(L)'
;MEHTSEEESEISDSEIDEHKDKIYAQLRSKKLKVQYGEKIFRCPFCLGKKKQDYNVKDLLQHASGIGAAQKRKPRVRAAHLALAEYVKNDLGSSLEPSLQLAIVEYKPPKIEEEKFVWPWMGILVNLPADLMDTNFVRESEHMLKSQLSRFRPCEVTILLDSKGQTDHSIIKFAEDWTGFKDALAFEKHFIVEQYSKTDWNRRNCRMDDLYGWLARSDDYNSHGTIGEHLRKIGVLKSIGDQEHERTERIAHFTRQMEEKNKHLQELELKNNQNAMKLDSMMKEKDRMVEEHNEKIRKMQEDARRNSSKIVEDNQRLQQELKTRREQAIRRHKQLEELARKSNIDRAKVEAEKEKNANENVLLDLATLKHQKAREELRQLLKKHEVLL
;
A
#
# COMPACT_ATOMS: atom_id res chain seq x y z
N MET A 1 60.64 33.78 27.78
CA MET A 1 60.63 35.26 27.85
C MET A 1 60.71 35.70 26.41
N GLU A 2 59.64 36.16 25.78
CA GLU A 2 58.80 37.31 26.14
C GLU A 2 57.31 36.96 26.27
N HIS A 3 56.67 37.60 27.25
CA HIS A 3 55.23 37.68 27.37
C HIS A 3 54.75 38.85 26.52
N THR A 4 53.74 38.62 25.67
CA THR A 4 52.84 39.69 25.24
C THR A 4 51.43 39.24 25.60
N SER A 5 50.98 39.73 26.75
CA SER A 5 49.58 39.78 27.12
C SER A 5 48.87 40.74 26.18
N GLU A 6 48.08 40.21 25.26
CA GLU A 6 47.08 40.99 24.53
C GLU A 6 45.72 40.36 24.86
N GLU A 7 45.04 41.04 25.80
CA GLU A 7 43.60 41.12 26.01
C GLU A 7 42.76 40.10 25.22
N GLU A 8 42.23 39.10 25.92
CA GLU A 8 41.22 38.18 25.36
C GLU A 8 39.92 38.95 25.10
N SER A 9 39.86 39.62 23.94
CA SER A 9 38.59 40.10 23.41
C SER A 9 37.78 38.87 22.96
N GLU A 10 36.66 38.63 23.63
CA GLU A 10 35.72 37.54 23.31
C GLU A 10 35.05 37.85 21.97
N ILE A 11 35.56 37.23 20.90
CA ILE A 11 34.99 37.33 19.55
C ILE A 11 33.60 36.69 19.54
N SER A 12 32.60 37.46 19.11
CA SER A 12 31.23 36.98 18.92
C SER A 12 31.14 36.02 17.73
N ASP A 13 30.17 35.10 17.73
CA ASP A 13 29.92 34.20 16.58
C ASP A 13 29.68 34.97 15.26
N SER A 14 29.25 36.23 15.33
CA SER A 14 29.04 37.13 14.18
C SER A 14 30.33 37.64 13.52
N GLU A 15 31.49 37.52 14.19
CA GLU A 15 32.78 38.06 13.74
C GLU A 15 33.73 36.95 13.22
N ILE A 16 33.25 35.70 13.18
CA ILE A 16 34.04 34.53 12.76
C ILE A 16 34.57 34.70 11.34
N ASP A 17 33.75 35.20 10.41
CA ASP A 17 34.16 35.36 9.01
C ASP A 17 35.22 36.44 8.83
N GLU A 18 35.10 37.58 9.52
CA GLU A 18 36.11 38.64 9.45
C GLU A 18 37.46 38.19 10.05
N HIS A 19 37.41 37.41 11.13
CA HIS A 19 38.62 36.84 11.75
C HIS A 19 39.24 35.74 10.88
N LYS A 20 38.41 34.94 10.20
CA LYS A 20 38.83 33.92 9.22
C LYS A 20 39.63 34.56 8.09
N ASP A 21 39.14 35.65 7.50
CA ASP A 21 39.79 36.34 6.38
C ASP A 21 41.14 36.94 6.78
N LYS A 22 41.22 37.54 7.98
CA LYS A 22 42.48 38.04 8.56
C LYS A 22 43.52 36.92 8.72
N ILE A 23 43.11 35.76 9.22
CA ILE A 23 44.01 34.60 9.40
C ILE A 23 44.40 34.00 8.05
N TYR A 24 43.47 33.91 7.10
CA TYR A 24 43.75 33.44 5.74
C TYR A 24 44.82 34.30 5.05
N ALA A 25 44.74 35.63 5.19
CA ALA A 25 45.76 36.54 4.68
C ALA A 25 47.15 36.31 5.34
N GLN A 26 47.19 35.95 6.62
CA GLN A 26 48.44 35.60 7.33
C GLN A 26 49.05 34.26 6.84
N LEU A 27 48.20 33.29 6.48
CA LEU A 27 48.63 32.02 5.89
C LEU A 27 49.16 32.22 4.46
N ARG A 28 48.46 33.00 3.62
CA ARG A 28 48.91 33.36 2.26
C ARG A 28 50.23 34.14 2.25
N SER A 29 50.40 35.07 3.20
CA SER A 29 51.65 35.85 3.36
C SER A 29 52.78 35.08 4.03
N LYS A 30 52.61 33.77 4.31
CA LYS A 30 53.59 32.88 4.97
C LYS A 30 54.04 33.34 6.37
N LYS A 31 53.30 34.26 7.01
CA LYS A 31 53.53 34.65 8.42
C LYS A 31 53.25 33.49 9.37
N LEU A 32 52.29 32.63 9.01
CA LEU A 32 52.00 31.37 9.71
C LEU A 32 52.49 30.19 8.87
N LYS A 33 53.47 29.44 9.39
CA LYS A 33 54.09 28.32 8.67
C LYS A 33 53.27 27.04 8.85
N VAL A 34 52.75 26.51 7.75
CA VAL A 34 51.96 25.27 7.68
C VAL A 34 52.77 24.09 7.13
N GLN A 35 53.70 24.34 6.20
CA GLN A 35 54.51 23.30 5.55
C GLN A 35 55.92 23.23 6.17
N TYR A 36 56.33 22.03 6.59
CA TYR A 36 57.62 21.77 7.24
C TYR A 36 58.50 20.77 6.47
N GLY A 37 57.99 20.20 5.38
CA GLY A 37 58.70 19.37 4.40
C GLY A 37 57.84 19.16 3.14
N GLU A 38 58.31 18.39 2.14
CA GLU A 38 57.59 18.19 0.88
C GLU A 38 56.17 17.61 1.06
N LYS A 39 55.99 16.72 2.04
CA LYS A 39 54.71 16.05 2.33
C LYS A 39 54.27 16.17 3.79
N ILE A 40 54.95 17.01 4.58
CA ILE A 40 54.72 17.16 6.02
C ILE A 40 54.13 18.54 6.30
N PHE A 41 52.88 18.53 6.75
CA PHE A 41 52.12 19.72 7.10
C PHE A 41 51.72 19.69 8.57
N ARG A 42 51.70 20.86 9.23
CA ARG A 42 51.33 21.00 10.63
C ARG A 42 50.29 22.08 10.80
N CYS A 43 49.34 21.87 11.71
CA CYS A 43 48.37 22.90 12.10
C CYS A 43 49.05 23.92 13.03
N PRO A 44 49.19 25.20 12.62
CA PRO A 44 49.84 26.22 13.45
C PRO A 44 49.04 26.58 14.71
N PHE A 45 47.76 26.19 14.78
CA PHE A 45 46.84 26.50 15.87
C PHE A 45 46.69 25.36 16.89
N CYS A 46 47.34 24.21 16.67
CA CYS A 46 47.24 23.02 17.52
C CYS A 46 48.60 22.57 18.07
N LEU A 47 49.41 23.51 18.56
CA LEU A 47 50.72 23.22 19.18
C LEU A 47 50.53 22.32 20.43
N GLY A 48 51.26 21.20 20.50
CA GLY A 48 51.31 20.34 21.70
C GLY A 48 50.40 19.10 21.73
N LYS A 49 49.69 18.75 20.64
CA LYS A 49 48.86 17.52 20.57
C LYS A 49 49.60 16.33 19.96
N LYS A 50 49.18 15.09 20.31
CA LYS A 50 49.85 13.80 19.99
C LYS A 50 50.09 13.51 18.49
N LYS A 51 49.42 14.18 17.56
CA LYS A 51 49.64 14.04 16.10
C LYS A 51 49.90 15.44 15.53
N GLN A 52 51.14 15.72 15.13
CA GLN A 52 51.51 17.03 14.58
C GLN A 52 51.80 17.00 13.09
N ASP A 53 52.16 15.83 12.55
CA ASP A 53 52.49 15.66 11.14
C ASP A 53 51.27 15.11 10.39
N TYR A 54 50.79 15.89 9.43
CA TYR A 54 49.66 15.60 8.57
C TYR A 54 50.11 15.55 7.11
N ASN A 55 49.49 14.69 6.31
CA ASN A 55 49.46 14.89 4.86
C ASN A 55 48.40 15.97 4.51
N VAL A 56 48.36 16.45 3.26
CA VAL A 56 47.42 17.53 2.84
C VAL A 56 45.95 17.16 3.12
N LYS A 57 45.53 15.93 2.84
CA LYS A 57 44.15 15.46 3.05
C LYS A 57 43.81 15.38 4.54
N ASP A 58 44.72 14.84 5.34
CA ASP A 58 44.55 14.72 6.78
C ASP A 58 44.52 16.09 7.46
N LEU A 59 45.32 17.04 6.98
CA LEU A 59 45.34 18.41 7.50
C LEU A 59 44.04 19.13 7.18
N LEU A 60 43.52 18.97 5.96
CA LEU A 60 42.23 19.52 5.56
C LEU A 60 41.11 18.96 6.43
N GLN A 61 41.06 17.64 6.62
CA GLN A 61 40.04 17.01 7.46
C GLN A 61 40.14 17.47 8.91
N HIS A 62 41.35 17.60 9.45
CA HIS A 62 41.60 18.14 10.79
C HIS A 62 41.08 19.57 10.94
N ALA A 63 41.44 20.45 10.00
CA ALA A 63 41.07 21.87 10.02
C ALA A 63 39.55 22.04 9.87
N SER A 64 38.92 21.36 8.90
CA SER A 64 37.47 21.39 8.69
C SER A 64 36.70 20.85 9.90
N GLY A 65 37.18 19.75 10.51
CA GLY A 65 36.53 19.15 11.68
C GLY A 65 36.54 20.07 12.91
N ILE A 66 37.63 20.80 13.13
CA ILE A 66 37.70 21.77 14.25
C ILE A 66 36.90 23.05 13.94
N GLY A 67 36.94 23.51 12.69
CA GLY A 67 36.17 24.68 12.24
C GLY A 67 34.66 24.52 12.39
N ALA A 68 34.15 23.31 12.13
CA ALA A 68 32.73 22.97 12.24
C ALA A 68 32.26 22.67 13.68
N ALA A 69 33.18 22.48 14.64
CA ALA A 69 32.83 22.07 15.99
C ALA A 69 32.29 23.23 16.83
N GLN A 70 30.96 23.30 16.98
CA GLN A 70 30.26 24.35 17.75
C GLN A 70 30.70 24.46 19.23
N LYS A 71 31.20 23.37 19.83
CA LYS A 71 31.70 23.35 21.21
C LYS A 71 33.05 24.06 21.40
N ARG A 72 33.67 24.58 20.33
CA ARG A 72 34.97 25.27 20.37
C ARG A 72 34.75 26.79 20.36
N LYS A 73 35.66 27.53 21.02
CA LYS A 73 35.65 29.00 21.02
C LYS A 73 35.60 29.55 19.57
N PRO A 74 34.82 30.61 19.28
CA PRO A 74 34.69 31.22 17.94
C PRO A 74 36.02 31.50 17.24
N ARG A 75 36.99 32.07 17.97
CA ARG A 75 38.36 32.35 17.46
C ARG A 75 39.10 31.10 16.98
N VAL A 76 38.96 29.99 17.70
CA VAL A 76 39.57 28.70 17.32
C VAL A 76 38.90 28.15 16.06
N ARG A 77 37.57 28.30 15.95
CA ARG A 77 36.81 27.89 14.76
C ARG A 77 37.23 28.70 13.53
N ALA A 78 37.27 30.03 13.65
CA ALA A 78 37.73 30.94 12.59
C ALA A 78 39.15 30.57 12.09
N ALA A 79 40.09 30.32 13.00
CA ALA A 79 41.45 29.93 12.65
C ALA A 79 41.53 28.61 11.86
N HIS A 80 40.75 27.61 12.26
CA HIS A 80 40.75 26.30 11.59
C HIS A 80 39.94 26.31 10.30
N LEU A 81 38.91 27.15 10.17
CA LEU A 81 38.22 27.39 8.90
C LEU A 81 39.17 28.07 7.89
N ALA A 82 39.91 29.09 8.31
CA ALA A 82 40.90 29.77 7.47
C ALA A 82 42.00 28.81 7.01
N LEU A 83 42.45 27.91 7.89
CA LEU A 83 43.42 26.87 7.52
C LEU A 83 42.85 25.88 6.51
N ALA A 84 41.60 25.44 6.68
CA ALA A 84 40.96 24.52 5.74
C ALA A 84 40.83 25.15 4.35
N GLU A 85 40.46 26.42 4.29
CA GLU A 85 40.37 27.18 3.05
C GLU A 85 41.74 27.33 2.37
N TYR A 86 42.79 27.65 3.13
CA TYR A 86 44.17 27.77 2.62
C TYR A 86 44.69 26.43 2.09
N VAL A 87 44.46 25.33 2.82
CA VAL A 87 44.88 23.99 2.38
C VAL A 87 44.16 23.59 1.09
N LYS A 88 42.87 23.91 0.98
CA LYS A 88 42.05 23.59 -0.19
C LYS A 88 42.46 24.40 -1.42
N ASN A 89 42.67 25.71 -1.27
CA ASN A 89 42.85 26.61 -2.41
C ASN A 89 44.32 26.74 -2.83
N ASP A 90 45.24 26.80 -1.86
CA ASP A 90 46.62 27.22 -2.10
C ASP A 90 47.61 26.04 -2.07
N LEU A 91 47.40 25.07 -1.18
CA LEU A 91 48.26 23.88 -1.12
C LEU A 91 47.80 22.78 -2.08
N GLY A 92 46.51 22.71 -2.40
CA GLY A 92 45.97 21.82 -3.44
C GLY A 92 46.47 22.14 -4.86
N SER A 93 46.92 23.38 -5.09
CA SER A 93 47.35 23.87 -6.41
C SER A 93 48.87 23.97 -6.59
N SER A 94 49.67 23.75 -5.53
CA SER A 94 51.10 24.12 -5.50
C SER A 94 52.10 22.94 -5.49
N LEU A 95 51.67 21.70 -5.76
CA LEU A 95 52.53 20.50 -5.70
C LEU A 95 53.08 20.00 -7.06
N GLU A 96 53.26 20.86 -8.06
CA GLU A 96 53.95 20.51 -9.31
C GLU A 96 55.08 21.50 -9.62
N PRO A 97 56.35 21.08 -9.58
CA PRO A 97 57.47 21.84 -10.15
C PRO A 97 57.55 21.63 -11.67
N SER A 98 57.59 22.76 -12.36
CA SER A 98 57.74 22.94 -13.80
C SER A 98 58.95 22.26 -14.44
N LEU A 99 58.73 21.43 -15.46
CA LEU A 99 59.60 21.29 -16.63
C LEU A 99 58.74 21.17 -17.90
N GLN A 100 59.08 21.99 -18.89
CA GLN A 100 58.37 22.21 -20.14
C GLN A 100 58.45 20.98 -21.06
N LEU A 101 57.31 20.47 -21.54
CA LEU A 101 57.15 19.75 -22.82
C LEU A 101 55.64 19.59 -23.10
N ALA A 102 55.29 19.57 -24.39
CA ALA A 102 53.95 19.71 -24.97
C ALA A 102 52.76 19.15 -24.14
N ILE A 103 51.66 19.92 -24.11
CA ILE A 103 50.36 19.47 -23.60
C ILE A 103 49.90 18.26 -24.42
N VAL A 104 50.18 17.06 -23.92
CA VAL A 104 49.34 15.90 -24.17
C VAL A 104 48.22 16.02 -23.15
N GLU A 105 47.00 16.29 -23.60
CA GLU A 105 45.80 16.13 -22.78
C GLU A 105 45.82 14.71 -22.19
N TYR A 106 46.17 14.58 -20.91
CA TYR A 106 45.98 13.33 -20.20
C TYR A 106 44.49 13.20 -19.90
N LYS A 107 43.72 12.69 -20.87
CA LYS A 107 42.44 12.08 -20.57
C LYS A 107 42.75 10.89 -19.67
N PRO A 108 42.32 10.87 -18.39
CA PRO A 108 42.37 9.62 -17.64
C PRO A 108 41.63 8.57 -18.49
N PRO A 109 42.15 7.33 -18.62
CA PRO A 109 41.42 6.31 -19.34
C PRO A 109 40.03 6.25 -18.71
N LYS A 110 39.00 6.53 -19.52
CA LYS A 110 37.65 6.13 -19.16
C LYS A 110 37.78 4.64 -18.93
N ILE A 111 37.68 4.21 -17.68
CA ILE A 111 37.36 2.82 -17.40
C ILE A 111 35.94 2.70 -17.96
N GLU A 112 35.85 2.36 -19.24
CA GLU A 112 34.56 2.03 -19.83
C GLU A 112 34.02 0.88 -18.98
N GLU A 113 32.86 1.11 -18.37
CA GLU A 113 32.22 0.05 -17.60
C GLU A 113 32.10 -1.18 -18.49
N GLU A 114 32.58 -2.32 -17.97
CA GLU A 114 32.57 -3.57 -18.69
C GLU A 114 31.13 -3.93 -19.04
N LYS A 115 30.84 -4.02 -20.34
CA LYS A 115 29.52 -4.40 -20.86
C LYS A 115 29.53 -5.86 -21.28
N PHE A 116 28.44 -6.52 -20.94
CA PHE A 116 28.16 -7.89 -21.27
C PHE A 116 27.00 -7.95 -22.25
N VAL A 117 26.94 -9.03 -23.03
CA VAL A 117 25.74 -9.30 -23.82
C VAL A 117 24.63 -9.78 -22.89
N TRP A 118 23.46 -9.15 -22.98
CA TRP A 118 22.22 -9.52 -22.30
C TRP A 118 21.20 -10.08 -23.31
N PRO A 119 20.53 -11.22 -23.06
CA PRO A 119 20.72 -12.15 -21.94
C PRO A 119 22.16 -12.65 -21.81
N TRP A 120 22.60 -13.06 -20.62
CA TRP A 120 23.98 -13.49 -20.42
C TRP A 120 24.32 -14.66 -21.34
N MET A 121 25.38 -14.51 -22.14
CA MET A 121 25.79 -15.48 -23.15
C MET A 121 27.25 -15.85 -22.99
N GLY A 122 27.53 -17.15 -22.94
CA GLY A 122 28.87 -17.71 -23.09
C GLY A 122 29.16 -18.05 -24.56
N ILE A 123 30.41 -17.93 -24.96
CA ILE A 123 30.92 -18.35 -26.26
C ILE A 123 31.80 -19.57 -26.02
N LEU A 124 31.63 -20.59 -26.85
CA LEU A 124 32.44 -21.80 -26.86
C LEU A 124 32.96 -22.04 -28.27
N VAL A 125 34.26 -22.25 -28.42
CA VAL A 125 34.92 -22.40 -29.72
C VAL A 125 35.75 -23.69 -29.76
N ASN A 126 36.22 -24.05 -30.95
CA ASN A 126 36.98 -25.27 -31.25
C ASN A 126 36.19 -26.56 -30.95
N LEU A 127 34.94 -26.62 -31.43
CA LEU A 127 34.06 -27.78 -31.27
C LEU A 127 34.62 -28.98 -32.06
N PRO A 128 34.87 -30.14 -31.42
CA PRO A 128 35.38 -31.32 -32.12
C PRO A 128 34.39 -31.81 -33.19
N ALA A 129 34.89 -32.19 -34.36
CA ALA A 129 34.06 -32.75 -35.43
C ALA A 129 33.31 -34.02 -34.99
N ASP A 130 33.91 -34.82 -34.10
CA ASP A 130 33.33 -36.06 -33.57
C ASP A 130 32.14 -35.84 -32.62
N LEU A 131 31.98 -34.61 -32.09
CA LEU A 131 30.82 -34.25 -31.28
C LEU A 131 29.59 -33.88 -32.14
N MET A 132 29.76 -33.76 -33.46
CA MET A 132 28.87 -32.95 -34.30
C MET A 132 28.51 -33.66 -35.60
N ASP A 133 27.32 -34.28 -35.65
CA ASP A 133 26.71 -34.64 -36.93
C ASP A 133 25.94 -33.43 -37.46
N THR A 134 26.39 -32.87 -38.59
CA THR A 134 25.74 -31.71 -39.24
C THR A 134 24.31 -32.00 -39.67
N ASN A 135 23.91 -33.28 -39.78
CA ASN A 135 22.54 -33.69 -40.05
C ASN A 135 21.64 -33.65 -38.79
N PHE A 136 22.22 -33.64 -37.58
CA PHE A 136 21.51 -33.70 -36.29
C PHE A 136 21.95 -32.61 -35.31
N VAL A 137 21.96 -31.35 -35.78
CA VAL A 137 22.38 -30.18 -34.98
C VAL A 137 21.65 -30.09 -33.63
N ARG A 138 20.34 -30.33 -33.60
CA ARG A 138 19.53 -30.24 -32.36
C ARG A 138 19.91 -31.27 -31.29
N GLU A 139 20.32 -32.47 -31.71
CA GLU A 139 20.76 -33.52 -30.80
C GLU A 139 22.14 -33.19 -30.22
N SER A 140 23.01 -32.62 -31.07
CA SER A 140 24.32 -32.10 -30.68
C SER A 140 24.21 -30.94 -29.67
N GLU A 141 23.26 -30.01 -29.88
CA GLU A 141 22.95 -28.92 -28.93
C GLU A 141 22.49 -29.46 -27.57
N HIS A 142 21.60 -30.46 -27.56
CA HIS A 142 21.11 -31.07 -26.33
C HIS A 142 22.22 -31.83 -25.58
N MET A 143 23.09 -32.53 -26.31
CA MET A 143 24.26 -33.20 -25.74
C MET A 143 25.22 -32.20 -25.11
N LEU A 144 25.57 -31.12 -25.83
CA LEU A 144 26.47 -30.09 -25.33
C LEU A 144 25.90 -29.37 -24.11
N LYS A 145 24.59 -29.09 -24.11
CA LYS A 145 23.86 -28.58 -22.95
C LYS A 145 23.94 -29.52 -21.75
N SER A 146 23.85 -30.84 -21.97
CA SER A 146 23.98 -31.85 -20.91
C SER A 146 25.39 -31.89 -20.32
N GLN A 147 26.43 -31.80 -21.15
CA GLN A 147 27.83 -31.74 -20.69
C GLN A 147 28.11 -30.48 -19.85
N LEU A 148 27.47 -29.37 -20.21
CA LEU A 148 27.56 -28.09 -19.51
C LEU A 148 26.53 -27.92 -18.38
N SER A 149 25.78 -28.97 -18.03
CA SER A 149 24.68 -28.91 -17.05
C SER A 149 25.08 -28.35 -15.67
N ARG A 150 26.34 -28.49 -15.27
CA ARG A 150 26.89 -27.91 -14.04
C ARG A 150 26.79 -26.38 -13.99
N PHE A 151 26.77 -25.72 -15.15
CA PHE A 151 26.60 -24.28 -15.30
C PHE A 151 25.16 -23.88 -15.61
N ARG A 152 24.22 -24.84 -15.60
CA ARG A 152 22.79 -24.61 -15.79
C ARG A 152 22.44 -23.74 -17.03
N PRO A 153 23.01 -24.03 -18.21
CA PRO A 153 22.65 -23.32 -19.44
C PRO A 153 21.15 -23.45 -19.74
N CYS A 154 20.51 -22.36 -20.17
CA CYS A 154 19.12 -22.36 -20.61
C CYS A 154 19.00 -22.92 -22.03
N GLU A 155 19.92 -22.54 -22.90
CA GLU A 155 19.92 -22.88 -24.32
C GLU A 155 21.37 -22.93 -24.83
N VAL A 156 21.62 -23.82 -25.77
CA VAL A 156 22.91 -23.96 -26.46
C VAL A 156 22.59 -23.94 -27.95
N THR A 157 23.22 -23.03 -28.69
CA THR A 157 23.04 -22.86 -30.12
C THR A 157 24.37 -23.12 -30.81
N ILE A 158 24.39 -23.96 -31.84
CA ILE A 158 25.58 -24.19 -32.66
C ILE A 158 25.51 -23.31 -33.90
N LEU A 159 26.55 -22.51 -34.14
CA LEU A 159 26.69 -21.66 -35.31
C LEU A 159 27.55 -22.37 -36.37
N LEU A 160 27.06 -22.33 -37.61
CA LEU A 160 27.74 -22.86 -38.78
C LEU A 160 28.42 -21.72 -39.56
N ASP A 161 29.57 -22.00 -40.15
CA ASP A 161 30.29 -21.09 -41.03
C ASP A 161 29.65 -21.01 -42.43
N SER A 162 30.21 -20.15 -43.29
CA SER A 162 29.76 -19.99 -44.69
C SER A 162 29.87 -21.26 -45.56
N LYS A 163 30.62 -22.27 -45.11
CA LYS A 163 30.82 -23.56 -45.78
C LYS A 163 29.96 -24.67 -45.16
N GLY A 164 29.14 -24.35 -44.16
CA GLY A 164 28.30 -25.32 -43.45
C GLY A 164 29.05 -26.16 -42.41
N GLN A 165 30.27 -25.77 -42.03
CA GLN A 165 31.05 -26.41 -40.95
C GLN A 165 30.73 -25.75 -39.61
N THR A 166 30.88 -26.49 -38.51
CA THR A 166 30.68 -25.94 -37.16
C THR A 166 31.79 -24.94 -36.84
N ASP A 167 31.40 -23.71 -36.52
CA ASP A 167 32.31 -22.61 -36.23
C ASP A 167 32.45 -22.46 -34.71
N HIS A 168 31.34 -22.14 -34.04
CA HIS A 168 31.28 -21.77 -32.64
C HIS A 168 29.92 -22.14 -32.02
N SER A 169 29.82 -22.18 -30.70
CA SER A 169 28.56 -22.36 -29.98
C SER A 169 28.31 -21.22 -29.00
N ILE A 170 27.05 -20.80 -28.94
CA ILE A 170 26.56 -19.76 -28.01
C ILE A 170 25.73 -20.44 -26.93
N ILE A 171 26.07 -20.17 -25.68
CA ILE A 171 25.41 -20.69 -24.49
C ILE A 171 24.63 -19.57 -23.83
N LYS A 172 23.30 -19.63 -23.88
CA LYS A 172 22.43 -18.66 -23.21
C LYS A 172 22.14 -19.10 -21.77
N PHE A 173 22.29 -18.19 -20.82
CA PHE A 173 21.95 -18.39 -19.41
C PHE A 173 20.66 -17.64 -19.04
N ALA A 174 20.21 -17.80 -17.79
CA ALA A 174 18.96 -17.22 -17.31
C ALA A 174 18.98 -15.69 -17.36
N GLU A 175 17.82 -15.08 -17.61
CA GLU A 175 17.63 -13.63 -17.72
C GLU A 175 17.49 -12.96 -16.33
N ASP A 176 18.37 -13.33 -15.40
CA ASP A 176 18.44 -12.76 -14.05
C ASP A 176 19.86 -12.79 -13.47
N TRP A 177 20.02 -12.35 -12.22
CA TRP A 177 21.32 -12.37 -11.53
C TRP A 177 21.84 -13.78 -11.21
N THR A 178 20.97 -14.79 -11.21
CA THR A 178 21.41 -16.19 -11.06
C THR A 178 22.06 -16.66 -12.35
N GLY A 179 21.50 -16.32 -13.51
CA GLY A 179 22.11 -16.56 -14.80
C GLY A 179 23.46 -15.86 -14.96
N PHE A 180 23.62 -14.65 -14.41
CA PHE A 180 24.92 -13.96 -14.44
C PHE A 180 25.98 -14.74 -13.65
N LYS A 181 25.61 -15.21 -12.45
CA LYS A 181 26.49 -16.01 -11.59
C LYS A 181 26.88 -17.32 -12.26
N ASP A 182 25.93 -17.98 -12.91
CA ASP A 182 26.14 -19.23 -13.63
C ASP A 182 27.07 -19.02 -14.84
N ALA A 183 26.88 -17.92 -15.57
CA ALA A 183 27.72 -17.54 -16.70
C ALA A 183 29.17 -17.18 -16.28
N LEU A 184 29.34 -16.49 -15.15
CA LEU A 184 30.66 -16.25 -14.55
C LEU A 184 31.33 -17.54 -14.08
N ALA A 185 30.57 -18.50 -13.55
CA ALA A 185 31.10 -19.81 -13.17
C ALA A 185 31.58 -20.61 -14.40
N PHE A 186 30.84 -20.54 -15.50
CA PHE A 186 31.25 -21.08 -16.80
C PHE A 186 32.60 -20.48 -17.24
N GLU A 187 32.71 -19.16 -17.32
CA GLU A 187 33.97 -18.51 -17.73
C GLU A 187 35.13 -18.85 -16.79
N LYS A 188 34.90 -18.81 -15.47
CA LYS A 188 35.92 -19.14 -14.48
C LYS A 188 36.46 -20.56 -14.65
N HIS A 189 35.62 -21.52 -15.05
CA HIS A 189 36.07 -22.88 -15.32
C HIS A 189 37.11 -22.90 -16.45
N PHE A 190 36.82 -22.29 -17.59
CA PHE A 190 37.76 -22.22 -18.72
C PHE A 190 39.02 -21.42 -18.39
N ILE A 191 38.92 -20.39 -17.55
CA ILE A 191 40.11 -19.66 -17.06
C ILE A 191 41.02 -20.56 -16.21
N VAL A 192 40.46 -21.32 -15.27
CA VAL A 192 41.23 -22.20 -14.36
C VAL A 192 41.89 -23.34 -15.12
N GLU A 193 41.21 -23.90 -16.11
CA GLU A 193 41.72 -24.99 -16.95
C GLU A 193 42.66 -24.49 -18.07
N GLN A 194 42.94 -23.18 -18.17
CA GLN A 194 43.81 -22.56 -19.20
C GLN A 194 43.26 -22.65 -20.63
N TYR A 195 41.93 -22.60 -20.74
CA TYR A 195 41.17 -22.60 -21.98
C TYR A 195 40.34 -21.31 -22.14
N SER A 196 40.85 -20.19 -21.63
CA SER A 196 40.19 -18.88 -21.72
C SER A 196 40.31 -18.27 -23.13
N LYS A 197 39.55 -17.20 -23.40
CA LYS A 197 39.75 -16.36 -24.60
C LYS A 197 41.19 -15.91 -24.79
N THR A 198 41.89 -15.60 -23.70
CA THR A 198 43.29 -15.17 -23.77
C THR A 198 44.22 -16.30 -24.17
N ASP A 199 43.90 -17.53 -23.80
CA ASP A 199 44.65 -18.73 -24.16
C ASP A 199 44.38 -19.13 -25.62
N TRP A 200 43.13 -18.98 -26.08
CA TRP A 200 42.75 -19.18 -27.49
C TRP A 200 43.56 -18.28 -28.43
N ASN A 201 43.77 -17.02 -28.06
CA ASN A 201 44.51 -16.06 -28.87
C ASN A 201 46.05 -16.26 -28.87
N ARG A 202 46.59 -17.23 -28.10
CA ARG A 202 48.03 -17.54 -28.09
C ARG A 202 48.39 -18.51 -29.22
N ARG A 203 49.60 -18.38 -29.78
CA ARG A 203 50.10 -19.17 -30.94
C ARG A 203 50.26 -20.68 -30.71
N ASN A 204 50.03 -21.18 -29.50
CA ASN A 204 50.20 -22.58 -29.09
C ASN A 204 48.87 -23.21 -28.62
N CYS A 205 47.75 -22.88 -29.26
CA CYS A 205 46.47 -23.52 -28.98
C CYS A 205 46.55 -25.04 -29.28
N ARG A 206 46.03 -25.85 -28.37
CA ARG A 206 45.93 -27.31 -28.59
C ARG A 206 44.75 -27.54 -29.53
N MET A 207 44.99 -28.26 -30.62
CA MET A 207 44.02 -28.38 -31.72
C MET A 207 42.71 -29.06 -31.32
N ASP A 208 42.68 -29.83 -30.22
CA ASP A 208 41.52 -30.67 -29.86
C ASP A 208 40.73 -30.20 -28.61
N ASP A 209 41.15 -29.12 -27.95
CA ASP A 209 40.52 -28.67 -26.69
C ASP A 209 39.48 -27.56 -26.89
N LEU A 210 38.40 -27.57 -26.09
CA LEU A 210 37.35 -26.55 -26.10
C LEU A 210 37.78 -25.29 -25.35
N TYR A 211 37.48 -24.11 -25.92
CA TYR A 211 37.77 -22.82 -25.29
C TYR A 211 36.48 -22.04 -25.05
N GLY A 212 36.36 -21.39 -23.88
CA GLY A 212 35.12 -20.74 -23.47
C GLY A 212 35.31 -19.44 -22.69
N TRP A 213 34.42 -18.48 -22.92
CA TRP A 213 34.40 -17.21 -22.19
C TRP A 213 33.01 -16.56 -22.20
N LEU A 214 32.82 -15.53 -21.37
CA LEU A 214 31.59 -14.74 -21.35
C LEU A 214 31.62 -13.66 -22.44
N ALA A 215 30.52 -13.52 -23.19
CA ALA A 215 30.44 -12.57 -24.30
C ALA A 215 30.44 -11.12 -23.83
N ARG A 216 31.37 -10.33 -24.36
CA ARG A 216 31.58 -8.91 -24.03
C ARG A 216 31.44 -7.99 -25.23
N SER A 217 31.69 -6.70 -25.02
CA SER A 217 31.68 -5.67 -26.06
C SER A 217 32.50 -6.03 -27.30
N ASP A 218 33.66 -6.65 -27.14
CA ASP A 218 34.52 -7.01 -28.26
C ASP A 218 33.96 -8.18 -29.08
N ASP A 219 33.36 -9.18 -28.44
CA ASP A 219 32.64 -10.28 -29.11
C ASP A 219 31.39 -9.76 -29.84
N TYR A 220 30.60 -8.92 -29.19
CA TYR A 220 29.38 -8.35 -29.77
C TYR A 220 29.66 -7.47 -30.98
N ASN A 221 30.77 -6.71 -30.96
CA ASN A 221 31.19 -5.85 -32.06
C ASN A 221 32.14 -6.56 -33.05
N SER A 222 32.42 -7.85 -32.84
CA SER A 222 33.26 -8.61 -33.76
C SER A 222 32.60 -8.74 -35.14
N HIS A 223 33.45 -8.82 -36.16
CA HIS A 223 33.04 -9.17 -37.52
C HIS A 223 33.01 -10.70 -37.61
N GLY A 224 31.94 -11.26 -38.16
CA GLY A 224 31.74 -12.72 -38.27
C GLY A 224 30.45 -13.20 -37.63
N THR A 225 30.27 -14.52 -37.67
CA THR A 225 29.07 -15.25 -37.23
C THR A 225 28.73 -14.99 -35.76
N ILE A 226 29.73 -14.94 -34.87
CA ILE A 226 29.57 -14.65 -33.43
C ILE A 226 28.91 -13.29 -33.24
N GLY A 227 29.56 -12.20 -33.69
CA GLY A 227 29.05 -10.85 -33.48
C GLY A 227 27.69 -10.62 -34.14
N GLU A 228 27.47 -11.16 -35.35
CA GLU A 228 26.18 -11.09 -36.04
C GLU A 228 25.06 -11.78 -35.25
N HIS A 229 25.33 -12.98 -34.71
CA HIS A 229 24.36 -13.71 -33.91
C HIS A 229 24.07 -12.98 -32.59
N LEU A 230 25.11 -12.54 -31.87
CA LEU A 230 24.95 -11.82 -30.60
C LEU A 230 24.12 -10.54 -30.76
N ARG A 231 24.30 -9.79 -31.86
CA ARG A 231 23.48 -8.60 -32.19
C ARG A 231 22.02 -8.93 -32.52
N LYS A 232 21.75 -10.14 -33.00
CA LYS A 232 20.39 -10.59 -33.34
C LYS A 232 19.59 -11.00 -32.10
N ILE A 233 20.25 -11.63 -31.12
CA ILE A 233 19.58 -12.25 -29.97
C ILE A 233 19.83 -11.55 -28.63
N GLY A 234 20.73 -10.58 -28.59
CA GLY A 234 21.10 -9.88 -27.36
C GLY A 234 21.45 -8.40 -27.55
N VAL A 235 21.66 -7.71 -26.44
CA VAL A 235 21.98 -6.28 -26.36
C VAL A 235 23.13 -6.09 -25.37
N LEU A 236 24.07 -5.19 -25.66
CA LEU A 236 25.12 -4.85 -24.69
C LEU A 236 24.56 -4.04 -23.52
N LYS A 237 24.78 -4.51 -22.30
CA LYS A 237 24.41 -3.82 -21.06
C LYS A 237 25.56 -3.81 -20.05
N SER A 238 25.68 -2.72 -19.29
CA SER A 238 26.49 -2.70 -18.06
C SER A 238 25.74 -3.39 -16.91
N ILE A 239 26.48 -3.87 -15.92
CA ILE A 239 25.92 -4.31 -14.62
C ILE A 239 25.13 -3.16 -13.99
N GLY A 240 25.63 -1.93 -14.08
CA GLY A 240 24.97 -0.73 -13.55
C GLY A 240 23.63 -0.45 -14.22
N ASP A 241 23.56 -0.57 -15.56
CA ASP A 241 22.31 -0.39 -16.32
C ASP A 241 21.25 -1.42 -15.87
N GLN A 242 21.67 -2.69 -15.70
CA GLN A 242 20.77 -3.77 -15.31
C GLN A 242 20.28 -3.63 -13.86
N GLU A 243 21.14 -3.17 -12.94
CA GLU A 243 20.75 -2.83 -11.57
C GLU A 243 19.79 -1.65 -11.51
N HIS A 244 20.03 -0.62 -12.32
CA HIS A 244 19.18 0.55 -12.40
C HIS A 244 17.78 0.18 -12.92
N GLU A 245 17.68 -0.53 -14.05
CA GLU A 245 16.38 -1.01 -14.57
C GLU A 245 15.61 -1.86 -13.55
N ARG A 246 16.32 -2.74 -12.82
CA ARG A 246 15.69 -3.53 -11.74
C ARG A 246 15.15 -2.63 -10.64
N THR A 247 15.92 -1.64 -10.21
CA THR A 247 15.54 -0.70 -9.16
C THR A 247 14.35 0.16 -9.58
N GLU A 248 14.34 0.66 -10.82
CA GLU A 248 13.22 1.41 -11.38
C GLU A 248 11.95 0.57 -11.48
N ARG A 249 12.06 -0.68 -11.94
CA ARG A 249 10.92 -1.62 -11.97
C ARG A 249 10.36 -1.86 -10.55
N ILE A 250 11.22 -2.09 -9.57
CA ILE A 250 10.81 -2.26 -8.17
C ILE A 250 10.13 -1.00 -7.65
N ALA A 251 10.71 0.18 -7.88
CA ALA A 251 10.13 1.45 -7.46
C ALA A 251 8.76 1.70 -8.11
N HIS A 252 8.61 1.40 -9.40
CA HIS A 252 7.35 1.50 -10.12
C HIS A 252 6.27 0.58 -9.52
N PHE A 253 6.58 -0.69 -9.27
CA PHE A 253 5.61 -1.60 -8.64
C PHE A 253 5.31 -1.21 -7.19
N THR A 254 6.29 -0.70 -6.46
CA THR A 254 6.09 -0.19 -5.09
C THR A 254 5.09 0.96 -5.08
N ARG A 255 5.24 1.95 -5.99
CA ARG A 255 4.27 3.05 -6.13
C ARG A 255 2.87 2.54 -6.47
N GLN A 256 2.75 1.59 -7.41
CA GLN A 256 1.44 1.01 -7.73
C GLN A 256 0.80 0.29 -6.54
N MET A 257 1.60 -0.45 -5.75
CA MET A 257 1.11 -1.10 -4.54
C MET A 257 0.62 -0.08 -3.50
N GLU A 258 1.36 1.02 -3.30
CA GLU A 258 0.98 2.10 -2.40
C GLU A 258 -0.34 2.77 -2.84
N GLU A 259 -0.50 3.07 -4.12
CA GLU A 259 -1.73 3.63 -4.68
C GLU A 259 -2.94 2.70 -4.46
N LYS A 260 -2.77 1.40 -4.74
CA LYS A 260 -3.81 0.39 -4.54
C LYS A 260 -4.16 0.23 -3.06
N ASN A 261 -3.17 0.25 -2.18
CA ASN A 261 -3.37 0.14 -0.74
C ASN A 261 -4.12 1.37 -0.19
N LYS A 262 -3.77 2.57 -0.66
CA LYS A 262 -4.51 3.80 -0.32
C LYS A 262 -5.97 3.72 -0.78
N HIS A 263 -6.20 3.26 -2.01
CA HIS A 263 -7.56 3.09 -2.53
C HIS A 263 -8.37 2.07 -1.71
N LEU A 264 -7.74 0.98 -1.28
CA LEU A 264 -8.36 -0.02 -0.42
C LEU A 264 -8.77 0.57 0.94
N GLN A 265 -7.91 1.37 1.58
CA GLN A 265 -8.24 2.08 2.82
C GLN A 265 -9.42 3.05 2.65
N GLU A 266 -9.50 3.76 1.52
CA GLU A 266 -10.63 4.65 1.21
C GLU A 266 -11.94 3.88 1.06
N LEU A 267 -11.90 2.70 0.43
CA LEU A 267 -13.07 1.83 0.28
C LEU A 267 -13.51 1.25 1.63
N GLU A 268 -12.58 0.82 2.48
CA GLU A 268 -12.88 0.35 3.83
C GLU A 268 -13.56 1.43 4.66
N LEU A 269 -13.05 2.67 4.60
CA LEU A 269 -13.66 3.81 5.29
C LEU A 269 -15.10 4.06 4.81
N LYS A 270 -15.31 4.08 3.48
CA LYS A 270 -16.66 4.27 2.90
C LYS A 270 -17.60 3.12 3.28
N ASN A 271 -17.10 1.89 3.31
CA ASN A 271 -17.89 0.73 3.70
C ASN A 271 -18.33 0.83 5.17
N ASN A 272 -17.41 1.21 6.06
CA ASN A 272 -17.72 1.43 7.48
C ASN A 272 -18.75 2.55 7.67
N GLN A 273 -18.61 3.66 6.95
CA GLN A 273 -19.59 4.74 6.96
C GLN A 273 -20.97 4.27 6.47
N ASN A 274 -21.03 3.47 5.41
CA ASN A 274 -22.28 2.93 4.89
C ASN A 274 -22.91 1.91 5.87
N ALA A 275 -22.10 1.07 6.52
CA ALA A 275 -22.58 0.15 7.54
C ALA A 275 -23.21 0.90 8.73
N MET A 276 -22.59 1.99 9.21
CA MET A 276 -23.16 2.83 10.27
C MET A 276 -24.48 3.49 9.86
N LYS A 277 -24.55 4.00 8.61
CA LYS A 277 -25.81 4.57 8.07
C LYS A 277 -26.91 3.52 8.00
N LEU A 278 -26.58 2.32 7.52
CA LEU A 278 -27.53 1.22 7.42
C LEU A 278 -28.04 0.79 8.80
N ASP A 279 -27.17 0.65 9.79
CA ASP A 279 -27.55 0.33 11.17
C ASP A 279 -28.51 1.40 11.76
N SER A 280 -28.21 2.68 11.55
CA SER A 280 -29.10 3.77 11.98
C SER A 280 -30.47 3.70 11.31
N MET A 281 -30.52 3.41 10.01
CA MET A 281 -31.78 3.27 9.28
C MET A 281 -32.58 2.04 9.74
N MET A 282 -31.90 0.93 10.05
CA MET A 282 -32.55 -0.27 10.57
C MET A 282 -33.18 -0.01 11.94
N LYS A 283 -32.46 0.66 12.85
CA LYS A 283 -32.98 1.07 14.15
C LYS A 283 -34.19 2.00 14.03
N GLU A 284 -34.15 2.95 13.10
CA GLU A 284 -35.27 3.84 12.84
C GLU A 284 -36.49 3.07 12.32
N LYS A 285 -36.28 2.15 11.38
CA LYS A 285 -37.33 1.28 10.85
C LYS A 285 -37.94 0.41 11.94
N ASP A 286 -37.13 -0.20 12.81
CA ASP A 286 -37.61 -1.00 13.93
C ASP A 286 -38.41 -0.16 14.94
N ARG A 287 -37.96 1.08 15.22
CA ARG A 287 -38.71 2.03 16.06
C ARG A 287 -40.08 2.35 15.46
N MET A 288 -40.15 2.68 14.17
CA MET A 288 -41.41 2.97 13.49
C MET A 288 -42.38 1.79 13.52
N VAL A 289 -41.86 0.57 13.35
CA VAL A 289 -42.67 -0.65 13.42
C VAL A 289 -43.22 -0.85 14.83
N GLU A 290 -42.42 -0.67 15.88
CA GLU A 290 -42.91 -0.80 17.26
C GLU A 290 -43.97 0.26 17.58
N GLU A 291 -43.76 1.51 17.19
CA GLU A 291 -44.77 2.58 17.35
C GLU A 291 -46.08 2.28 16.61
N HIS A 292 -45.99 1.71 15.41
CA HIS A 292 -47.17 1.30 14.65
C HIS A 292 -47.91 0.14 15.33
N ASN A 293 -47.18 -0.89 15.77
CA ASN A 293 -47.73 -2.03 16.49
C ASN A 293 -48.43 -1.60 17.78
N GLU A 294 -47.82 -0.67 18.53
CA GLU A 294 -48.40 -0.14 19.77
C GLU A 294 -49.70 0.65 19.51
N LYS A 295 -49.75 1.44 18.42
CA LYS A 295 -51.00 2.09 17.98
C LYS A 295 -52.08 1.08 17.66
N ILE A 296 -51.74 -0.02 16.96
CA ILE A 296 -52.69 -1.10 16.66
C ILE A 296 -53.20 -1.72 17.97
N ARG A 297 -52.32 -2.04 18.92
CA ARG A 297 -52.73 -2.60 20.23
C ARG A 297 -53.69 -1.68 20.97
N LYS A 298 -53.39 -0.38 21.06
CA LYS A 298 -54.27 0.61 21.68
C LYS A 298 -55.63 0.70 21.01
N MET A 299 -55.67 0.77 19.67
CA MET A 299 -56.93 0.77 18.92
C MET A 299 -57.76 -0.50 19.18
N GLN A 300 -57.11 -1.66 19.24
CA GLN A 300 -57.78 -2.93 19.56
C GLN A 300 -58.31 -2.96 21.00
N GLU A 301 -57.54 -2.46 21.98
CA GLU A 301 -57.97 -2.35 23.37
C GLU A 301 -59.16 -1.40 23.53
N ASP A 302 -59.12 -0.24 22.88
CA ASP A 302 -60.22 0.72 22.90
C ASP A 302 -61.48 0.15 22.23
N ALA A 303 -61.32 -0.55 21.10
CA ALA A 303 -62.41 -1.25 20.43
C ALA A 303 -63.02 -2.35 21.31
N ARG A 304 -62.19 -3.17 21.98
CA ARG A 304 -62.63 -4.19 22.93
C ARG A 304 -63.37 -3.57 24.11
N ARG A 305 -62.83 -2.52 24.71
CA ARG A 305 -63.46 -1.80 25.83
C ARG A 305 -64.82 -1.23 25.44
N ASN A 306 -64.92 -0.62 24.25
CA ASN A 306 -66.18 -0.10 23.74
C ASN A 306 -67.19 -1.22 23.50
N SER A 307 -66.75 -2.32 22.89
CA SER A 307 -67.59 -3.52 22.68
C SER A 307 -68.12 -4.09 24.00
N SER A 308 -67.27 -4.24 25.02
CA SER A 308 -67.67 -4.69 26.35
C SER A 308 -68.72 -3.78 26.99
N LYS A 309 -68.53 -2.45 26.93
CA LYS A 309 -69.53 -1.48 27.43
C LYS A 309 -70.87 -1.61 26.72
N ILE A 310 -70.86 -1.74 25.39
CA ILE A 310 -72.09 -1.94 24.61
C ILE A 310 -72.79 -3.24 25.04
N VAL A 311 -72.04 -4.31 25.29
CA VAL A 311 -72.61 -5.58 25.77
C VAL A 311 -73.21 -5.43 27.17
N GLU A 312 -72.53 -4.78 28.10
CA GLU A 312 -73.00 -4.51 29.46
C GLU A 312 -74.28 -3.65 29.46
N ASP A 313 -74.29 -2.55 28.70
CA ASP A 313 -75.46 -1.67 28.58
C ASP A 313 -76.66 -2.42 27.95
N ASN A 314 -76.41 -3.25 26.93
CA ASN A 314 -77.45 -4.11 26.34
C ASN A 314 -78.02 -5.13 27.33
N GLN A 315 -77.19 -5.68 28.22
CA GLN A 315 -77.65 -6.59 29.27
C GLN A 315 -78.49 -5.83 30.31
N ARG A 316 -78.09 -4.62 30.70
CA ARG A 316 -78.86 -3.77 31.63
C ARG A 316 -80.23 -3.43 31.07
N LEU A 317 -80.29 -2.96 29.81
CA LEU A 317 -81.55 -2.63 29.14
C LEU A 317 -82.49 -3.84 29.05
N GLN A 318 -81.96 -5.04 28.86
CA GLN A 318 -82.78 -6.27 28.87
C GLN A 318 -83.38 -6.57 30.24
N GLN A 319 -82.60 -6.41 31.30
CA GLN A 319 -83.10 -6.60 32.66
C GLN A 319 -84.18 -5.57 32.99
N GLU A 320 -83.99 -4.31 32.58
CA GLU A 320 -84.99 -3.25 32.74
C GLU A 320 -86.28 -3.56 31.98
N LEU A 321 -86.20 -3.95 30.70
CA LEU A 321 -87.36 -4.35 29.89
C LEU A 321 -88.10 -5.52 30.51
N LYS A 322 -87.38 -6.54 31.00
CA LYS A 322 -87.98 -7.68 31.68
C LYS A 322 -88.71 -7.26 32.96
N THR A 323 -88.08 -6.42 33.78
CA THR A 323 -88.67 -5.92 35.03
C THR A 323 -89.93 -5.09 34.77
N ARG A 324 -89.87 -4.15 33.81
CA ARG A 324 -91.03 -3.35 33.35
C ARG A 324 -92.18 -4.24 32.89
N ARG A 325 -91.87 -5.31 32.14
CA ARG A 325 -92.87 -6.27 31.66
C ARG A 325 -93.57 -6.98 32.81
N GLU A 326 -92.81 -7.50 33.76
CA GLU A 326 -93.37 -8.16 34.95
C GLU A 326 -94.21 -7.21 35.81
N GLN A 327 -93.82 -5.93 35.90
CA GLN A 327 -94.61 -4.91 36.58
C GLN A 327 -95.93 -4.63 35.85
N ALA A 328 -95.92 -4.49 34.53
CA ALA A 328 -97.11 -4.24 33.72
C ALA A 328 -98.10 -5.43 33.76
N ILE A 329 -97.59 -6.67 33.72
CA ILE A 329 -98.39 -7.89 33.93
C ILE A 329 -99.03 -7.90 35.32
N ARG A 330 -98.28 -7.54 36.38
CA ARG A 330 -98.81 -7.45 37.74
C ARG A 330 -99.92 -6.41 37.87
N ARG A 331 -99.71 -5.21 37.32
CA ARG A 331 -100.73 -4.14 37.27
C ARG A 331 -101.98 -4.60 36.52
N HIS A 332 -101.82 -5.29 35.40
CA HIS A 332 -102.94 -5.81 34.62
C HIS A 332 -103.83 -6.75 35.47
N LYS A 333 -103.22 -7.73 36.14
CA LYS A 333 -103.94 -8.66 37.03
C LYS A 333 -104.66 -7.93 38.17
N GLN A 334 -104.04 -6.91 38.76
CA GLN A 334 -104.66 -6.09 39.81
C GLN A 334 -105.88 -5.32 39.29
N LEU A 335 -105.78 -4.75 38.08
CA LEU A 335 -106.90 -4.04 37.44
C LEU A 335 -108.04 -4.99 37.04
N GLU A 336 -107.74 -6.20 36.56
CA GLU A 336 -108.75 -7.25 36.31
C GLU A 336 -109.50 -7.63 37.59
N GLU A 337 -108.78 -7.83 38.70
CA GLU A 337 -109.37 -8.17 40.00
C GLU A 337 -110.23 -7.03 40.56
N LEU A 338 -109.80 -5.77 40.42
CA LEU A 338 -110.59 -4.59 40.81
C LEU A 338 -111.85 -4.43 39.96
N ALA A 339 -111.77 -4.68 38.64
CA ALA A 339 -112.92 -4.66 37.75
C ALA A 339 -113.98 -5.72 38.14
N ARG A 340 -113.53 -6.85 38.73
CA ARG A 340 -114.43 -7.89 39.24
C ARG A 340 -115.15 -7.51 40.54
N LYS A 341 -114.64 -6.52 41.29
CA LYS A 341 -115.10 -6.17 42.65
C LYS A 341 -115.90 -4.86 42.75
N SER A 342 -115.84 -3.96 41.77
CA SER A 342 -116.47 -2.62 41.85
C SER A 342 -117.45 -2.34 40.72
N ASN A 343 -118.70 -1.96 41.05
CA ASN A 343 -119.71 -1.47 40.11
C ASN A 343 -119.75 0.06 39.95
N ILE A 344 -118.91 0.83 40.66
CA ILE A 344 -119.07 2.30 40.76
C ILE A 344 -118.04 3.13 39.97
N ASP A 345 -116.98 2.56 39.40
CA ASP A 345 -116.02 3.34 38.56
C ASP A 345 -115.55 2.59 37.30
N ARG A 346 -116.46 1.87 36.63
CA ARG A 346 -116.15 1.06 35.43
C ARG A 346 -115.40 1.85 34.36
N ALA A 347 -115.78 3.11 34.11
CA ALA A 347 -115.14 3.94 33.09
C ALA A 347 -113.67 4.28 33.42
N LYS A 348 -113.35 4.52 34.70
CA LYS A 348 -111.98 4.84 35.14
C LYS A 348 -111.09 3.60 35.15
N VAL A 349 -111.64 2.45 35.55
CA VAL A 349 -110.92 1.17 35.51
C VAL A 349 -110.65 0.73 34.06
N GLU A 350 -111.61 0.90 33.15
CA GLU A 350 -111.40 0.58 31.74
C GLU A 350 -110.39 1.52 31.06
N ALA A 351 -110.42 2.82 31.35
CA ALA A 351 -109.40 3.75 30.85
C ALA A 351 -107.99 3.37 31.31
N GLU A 352 -107.80 2.96 32.57
CA GLU A 352 -106.48 2.54 33.07
C GLU A 352 -106.06 1.15 32.53
N LYS A 353 -107.02 0.24 32.29
CA LYS A 353 -106.75 -1.03 31.58
C LYS A 353 -106.30 -0.80 30.15
N GLU A 354 -106.98 0.08 29.42
CA GLU A 354 -106.65 0.42 28.04
C GLU A 354 -105.27 1.09 27.97
N LYS A 355 -104.96 1.99 28.90
CA LYS A 355 -103.63 2.57 29.04
C LYS A 355 -102.54 1.53 29.34
N ASN A 356 -102.80 0.58 30.25
CA ASN A 356 -101.85 -0.49 30.56
C ASN A 356 -101.71 -1.51 29.42
N ALA A 357 -102.78 -1.76 28.65
CA ALA A 357 -102.73 -2.57 27.42
C ALA A 357 -101.87 -1.88 26.35
N ASN A 358 -102.06 -0.58 26.14
CA ASN A 358 -101.24 0.22 25.23
C ASN A 358 -99.77 0.26 25.67
N GLU A 359 -99.49 0.39 26.97
CA GLU A 359 -98.13 0.34 27.51
C GLU A 359 -97.48 -1.05 27.31
N ASN A 360 -98.24 -2.14 27.47
CA ASN A 360 -97.78 -3.50 27.17
C ASN A 360 -97.46 -3.68 25.68
N VAL A 361 -98.32 -3.21 24.77
CA VAL A 361 -98.09 -3.27 23.32
C VAL A 361 -96.84 -2.50 22.93
N LEU A 362 -96.62 -1.30 23.52
CA LEU A 362 -95.40 -0.52 23.32
C LEU A 362 -94.16 -1.26 23.82
N LEU A 363 -94.25 -1.96 24.95
CA LEU A 363 -93.15 -2.73 25.52
C LEU A 363 -92.82 -3.98 24.68
N ASP A 364 -93.82 -4.65 24.11
CA ASP A 364 -93.62 -5.75 23.17
C ASP A 364 -92.94 -5.27 21.88
N LEU A 365 -93.37 -4.13 21.35
CA LEU A 365 -92.73 -3.52 20.19
C LEU A 365 -91.27 -3.13 20.49
N ALA A 366 -91.00 -2.55 21.66
CA ALA A 366 -89.65 -2.22 22.09
C ALA A 366 -88.78 -3.47 22.25
N THR A 367 -89.32 -4.55 22.81
CA THR A 367 -88.62 -5.84 22.96
C THR A 367 -88.30 -6.46 21.61
N LEU A 368 -89.25 -6.45 20.68
CA LEU A 368 -89.06 -6.99 19.32
C LEU A 368 -88.00 -6.19 18.55
N LYS A 369 -88.05 -4.85 18.62
CA LYS A 369 -87.02 -3.98 18.03
C LYS A 369 -85.65 -4.27 18.64
N HIS A 370 -85.57 -4.43 19.96
CA HIS A 370 -84.33 -4.77 20.65
C HIS A 370 -83.79 -6.16 20.24
N GLN A 371 -84.66 -7.15 20.05
CA GLN A 371 -84.26 -8.48 19.56
C GLN A 371 -83.72 -8.42 18.13
N LYS A 372 -84.43 -7.69 17.24
CA LYS A 372 -84.00 -7.52 15.86
C LYS A 372 -82.64 -6.84 15.76
N ALA A 373 -82.43 -5.76 16.51
CA ALA A 373 -81.15 -5.07 16.58
C ALA A 373 -80.01 -5.98 17.12
N ARG A 374 -80.32 -6.89 18.06
CA ARG A 374 -79.34 -7.87 18.55
C ARG A 374 -78.94 -8.89 17.50
N GLU A 375 -79.89 -9.37 16.70
CA GLU A 375 -79.60 -10.33 15.64
C GLU A 375 -78.77 -9.69 14.53
N GLU A 376 -79.08 -8.44 14.16
CA GLU A 376 -78.28 -7.65 13.23
C GLU A 376 -76.84 -7.44 13.74
N LEU A 377 -76.67 -7.10 15.02
CA LEU A 377 -75.35 -6.99 15.65
C LEU A 377 -74.60 -8.33 15.64
N ARG A 378 -75.30 -9.45 15.89
CA ARG A 378 -74.71 -10.80 15.88
C ARG A 378 -74.25 -11.21 14.49
N GLN A 379 -74.99 -10.84 13.45
CA GLN A 379 -74.59 -11.10 12.06
C GLN A 379 -73.37 -10.25 11.65
N LEU A 380 -73.31 -8.99 12.10
CA LEU A 380 -72.13 -8.14 11.87
C LEU A 380 -70.87 -8.70 12.55
N LEU A 381 -70.99 -9.16 13.80
CA LEU A 381 -69.88 -9.79 14.52
C LEU A 381 -69.35 -11.04 13.79
N LYS A 382 -70.24 -11.93 13.32
CA LYS A 382 -69.85 -13.12 12.55
C LYS A 382 -69.15 -12.78 11.23
N LYS A 383 -69.53 -11.69 10.55
CA LYS A 383 -68.85 -11.25 9.32
C LYS A 383 -67.43 -10.75 9.60
N HIS A 384 -67.21 -10.10 10.75
CA HIS A 384 -65.89 -9.62 11.15
C HIS A 384 -64.95 -10.76 11.61
N GLU A 385 -65.50 -11.88 12.07
CA GLU A 385 -64.75 -13.07 12.52
C GLU A 385 -64.20 -13.94 11.35
N VAL A 386 -64.72 -13.76 10.13
CA VAL A 386 -64.29 -14.47 8.91
C VAL A 386 -63.23 -13.69 8.11
N LEU A 387 -62.95 -12.44 8.50
CA LEU A 387 -62.05 -11.51 7.80
C LEU A 387 -60.72 -11.23 8.54
N LEU A 388 -60.51 -11.85 9.70
CA LEU A 388 -59.22 -11.95 10.41
C LEU A 388 -58.64 -13.34 10.16
#